data_AF-A0A3S4UKH9-F1
#
_entry.id   AF-A0A3S4UKH9-F1
#
_cell.length_a   1.000
_cell.length_b   1.000
_cell.length_c   1.000
_cell.angle_alpha   90.00
_cell.angle_beta   90.00
_cell.angle_gamma   90.00
#
_symmetry.space_group_name_H-M   'P 1'
#
loop_
_entity.id
_entity.type
_entity.pdbx_description
1 polymer ?
#
loop_
_entity_poly.entity_id
_entity_poly.type
_entity_poly.pdbx_seq_one_letter_code
_entity_poly.pdbx_strand_id
1 'polypeptide(L)'
;MNNVGQTQWNYLSHWENAKLKELKAKKHKLSNAYGYCISSECAEISKQITELEQLSKQRDQEFDTAYANCRVGIDCNQFYYLHVIQRNEWNKEAEKSFKENRNDWILMKDSENIFHNFNNQGIPEKMPNGSYRYKKFVHNNGQMEIIIDTKDGILSTDDYNRIVRDPTNAGTYNYYGPKQDGLGHKRYDVDPYIDFGNGLGDETGLGNRRSVPAILHLNSGKIFGKLPMPTNNPKTLRANRVINQKIKIAHDAFNEAEKLCEANKDNCNYEK
;
A
#
# COMPACT_ATOMS: atom_id res chain seq x y z
N MET A 1 4.83 22.76 13.19
CA MET A 1 4.99 23.28 11.82
C MET A 1 4.43 22.24 10.88
N ASN A 2 3.26 22.49 10.29
CA ASN A 2 2.70 21.63 9.24
C ASN A 2 3.43 22.00 7.95
N ASN A 3 4.14 21.06 7.34
CA ASN A 3 4.82 21.27 6.07
C ASN A 3 3.78 21.60 4.99
N VAL A 4 3.71 22.86 4.58
CA VAL A 4 2.83 23.41 3.53
C VAL A 4 3.23 22.93 2.11
N GLY A 5 3.88 21.77 2.00
CA GLY A 5 4.44 21.24 0.75
C GLY A 5 4.38 19.72 0.60
N GLN A 6 3.81 18.97 1.56
CA GLN A 6 3.58 17.54 1.37
C GLN A 6 2.14 17.34 0.88
N THR A 7 2.03 16.94 -0.38
CA THR A 7 0.78 16.71 -1.10
C THR A 7 -0.03 15.60 -0.44
N GLN A 8 -1.29 15.90 -0.11
CA GLN A 8 -2.32 14.93 0.29
C GLN A 8 -2.81 14.05 -0.89
N TRP A 9 -2.03 13.95 -1.99
CA TRP A 9 -2.47 13.41 -3.27
C TRP A 9 -1.57 12.25 -3.68
N ASN A 10 -1.92 11.06 -3.21
CA ASN A 10 -1.01 9.93 -3.09
C ASN A 10 -1.40 8.73 -3.98
N TYR A 11 -2.45 8.89 -4.80
CA TYR A 11 -2.80 7.95 -5.87
C TYR A 11 -2.14 8.31 -7.22
N LEU A 12 -1.01 8.98 -7.13
CA LEU A 12 -0.10 9.23 -8.24
C LEU A 12 1.04 8.22 -8.17
N SER A 13 1.48 7.75 -9.35
CA SER A 13 2.73 7.03 -9.52
C SER A 13 3.92 7.89 -9.07
N HIS A 14 5.06 7.25 -8.81
CA HIS A 14 6.25 7.94 -8.34
C HIS A 14 6.74 9.01 -9.34
N TRP A 15 6.56 8.78 -10.64
CA TRP A 15 6.85 9.75 -11.71
C TRP A 15 5.90 10.95 -11.69
N GLU A 16 4.61 10.71 -11.57
CA GLU A 16 3.59 11.77 -11.47
C GLU A 16 3.82 12.63 -10.22
N ASN A 17 4.17 12.01 -9.10
CA ASN A 17 4.51 12.73 -7.87
C ASN A 17 5.83 13.52 -7.97
N ALA A 18 6.85 12.97 -8.62
CA ALA A 18 8.09 13.69 -8.89
C ALA A 18 7.82 14.93 -9.75
N LYS A 19 7.01 14.78 -10.82
CA LYS A 19 6.58 15.90 -11.67
C LYS A 19 5.78 16.94 -10.88
N LEU A 20 4.84 16.51 -10.03
CA LEU A 20 4.05 17.43 -9.20
C LEU A 20 4.95 18.25 -8.26
N LYS A 21 5.94 17.61 -7.64
CA LYS A 21 6.93 18.27 -6.78
C LYS A 21 7.75 19.30 -7.55
N GLU A 22 8.23 18.96 -8.74
CA GLU A 22 8.99 19.85 -9.61
C GLU A 22 8.15 21.08 -10.03
N LEU A 23 6.92 20.85 -10.50
CA LEU A 23 5.99 21.90 -10.90
C LEU A 23 5.70 22.88 -9.75
N LYS A 24 5.46 22.36 -8.54
CA LYS A 24 5.24 23.19 -7.35
C LYS A 24 6.48 24.02 -6.99
N ALA A 25 7.67 23.43 -7.05
CA ALA A 25 8.91 24.15 -6.83
C ALA A 25 9.15 25.24 -7.88
N LYS A 26 8.85 24.95 -9.15
CA LYS A 26 8.98 25.91 -10.25
C LYS A 26 7.99 27.06 -10.10
N LYS A 27 6.72 26.78 -9.80
CA LYS A 27 5.70 27.79 -9.48
C LYS A 27 6.14 28.70 -8.35
N HIS A 28 6.67 28.12 -7.26
CA HIS A 28 7.16 28.89 -6.12
C HIS A 28 8.30 29.84 -6.51
N LYS A 29 9.24 29.41 -7.36
CA LYS A 29 10.34 30.27 -7.85
C LYS A 29 9.85 31.43 -8.74
N LEU A 30 8.73 31.25 -9.45
CA LEU A 30 8.14 32.26 -10.34
C LEU A 30 7.19 33.21 -9.60
N SER A 31 6.70 32.83 -8.42
CA SER A 31 5.89 33.70 -7.58
C SER A 31 6.69 34.89 -7.07
N ASN A 32 6.08 36.08 -7.07
CA ASN A 32 6.66 37.26 -6.44
C ASN A 32 6.64 37.16 -4.90
N ALA A 33 7.16 38.19 -4.21
CA ALA A 33 7.22 38.24 -2.75
C ALA A 33 5.86 38.09 -2.04
N TYR A 34 4.75 38.31 -2.75
CA TYR A 34 3.38 38.19 -2.26
C TYR A 34 2.70 36.87 -2.70
N GLY A 35 3.44 35.96 -3.32
CA GLY A 35 2.94 34.67 -3.79
C GLY A 35 2.27 34.70 -5.16
N TYR A 36 2.13 35.86 -5.80
CA TYR A 36 1.47 35.97 -7.10
C TYR A 36 2.36 35.49 -8.24
N CYS A 37 1.81 34.60 -9.07
CA CYS A 37 2.45 34.01 -10.24
C CYS A 37 1.58 34.35 -11.47
N ILE A 38 1.95 35.39 -12.23
CA ILE A 38 1.08 36.01 -13.26
C ILE A 38 1.57 35.84 -14.71
N SER A 39 2.71 35.17 -14.93
CA SER A 39 3.20 34.90 -16.28
C SER A 39 2.38 33.83 -16.99
N SER A 40 2.49 33.76 -18.33
CA SER A 40 1.92 32.65 -19.12
C SER A 40 2.48 31.28 -18.66
N GLU A 41 3.76 31.25 -18.30
CA GLU A 41 4.41 30.07 -17.72
C GLU A 41 3.79 29.66 -16.36
N CYS A 42 3.46 30.62 -15.50
CA CYS A 42 2.74 30.36 -14.25
C CYS A 42 1.36 29.74 -14.46
N ALA A 43 0.63 30.22 -15.48
CA ALA A 43 -0.70 29.71 -15.82
C ALA A 43 -0.62 28.24 -16.27
N GLU A 44 0.34 27.92 -17.15
CA GLU A 44 0.55 26.56 -17.64
C GLU A 44 0.98 25.60 -16.51
N ILE A 45 1.94 25.99 -15.67
CA ILE A 45 2.34 25.19 -14.50
C ILE A 45 1.16 24.96 -13.56
N SER A 46 0.34 26.00 -13.32
CA SER A 46 -0.83 25.89 -12.45
C SER A 46 -1.90 24.94 -13.01
N LYS A 47 -2.07 24.92 -14.34
CA LYS A 47 -2.95 23.97 -15.02
C LYS A 47 -2.47 22.54 -14.81
N GLN A 48 -1.20 22.24 -15.09
CA GLN A 48 -0.65 20.90 -14.92
C GLN A 48 -0.68 20.41 -13.46
N ILE A 49 -0.45 21.30 -12.49
CA ILE A 49 -0.63 20.98 -11.07
C ILE A 49 -2.09 20.57 -10.82
N THR A 50 -3.05 21.36 -11.29
CA THR A 50 -4.48 21.08 -11.11
C THR A 50 -4.88 19.74 -11.73
N GLU A 51 -4.38 19.43 -12.93
CA GLU A 51 -4.66 18.17 -13.62
C GLU A 51 -4.16 16.95 -12.82
N LEU A 52 -2.93 17.00 -12.29
CA LEU A 52 -2.38 15.93 -11.44
C LEU A 52 -3.15 15.78 -10.13
N GLU A 53 -3.54 16.89 -9.50
CA GLU A 53 -4.32 16.85 -8.26
C GLU A 53 -5.74 16.31 -8.49
N GLN A 54 -6.36 16.61 -9.64
CA GLN A 54 -7.65 16.05 -10.04
C GLN A 54 -7.53 14.55 -10.36
N LEU A 55 -6.47 14.14 -11.06
CA LEU A 55 -6.19 12.74 -11.37
C LEU A 55 -6.06 11.90 -10.09
N SER A 56 -5.30 12.37 -9.10
CA SER A 56 -5.21 11.67 -7.81
C SER A 56 -6.57 11.50 -7.14
N LYS A 57 -7.38 12.57 -7.09
CA LYS A 57 -8.72 12.53 -6.49
C LYS A 57 -9.65 11.55 -7.19
N GLN A 58 -9.58 11.52 -8.53
CA GLN A 58 -10.37 10.58 -9.33
C GLN A 58 -9.98 9.14 -9.00
N ARG A 59 -8.69 8.82 -8.99
CA ARG A 59 -8.20 7.47 -8.68
C ARG A 59 -8.50 7.05 -7.23
N ASP A 60 -8.47 7.97 -6.28
CA ASP A 60 -8.93 7.71 -4.89
C ASP A 60 -10.40 7.27 -4.87
N GLN A 61 -11.27 7.97 -5.61
CA GLN A 61 -12.70 7.64 -5.69
C GLN A 61 -12.93 6.30 -6.38
N GLU A 62 -12.19 6.02 -7.45
CA GLU A 62 -12.23 4.73 -8.16
C GLU A 62 -11.82 3.57 -7.23
N PHE A 63 -10.73 3.73 -6.48
CA PHE A 63 -10.29 2.72 -5.52
C PHE A 63 -11.29 2.52 -4.39
N ASP A 64 -11.77 3.62 -3.78
CA ASP A 64 -12.75 3.55 -2.68
C ASP A 64 -14.01 2.80 -3.11
N THR A 65 -14.49 3.07 -4.33
CA THR A 65 -15.65 2.40 -4.93
C THR A 65 -15.38 0.93 -5.18
N ALA A 66 -14.26 0.61 -5.82
CA ALA A 66 -13.87 -0.76 -6.13
C ALA A 66 -13.67 -1.60 -4.85
N TYR A 67 -13.00 -1.05 -3.85
CA TYR A 67 -12.77 -1.71 -2.56
C TYR A 67 -14.07 -1.91 -1.79
N ALA A 68 -14.99 -0.94 -1.80
CA ALA A 68 -16.30 -1.10 -1.18
C ALA A 68 -17.11 -2.21 -1.85
N ASN A 69 -17.14 -2.25 -3.19
CA ASN A 69 -17.83 -3.28 -3.97
C ASN A 69 -17.25 -4.68 -3.72
N CYS A 70 -15.92 -4.80 -3.69
CA CYS A 70 -15.28 -6.10 -3.48
C CYS A 70 -15.52 -6.63 -2.06
N ARG A 71 -15.49 -5.78 -1.02
CA ARG A 71 -15.79 -6.19 0.37
C ARG A 71 -17.21 -6.70 0.59
N VAL A 72 -18.14 -6.43 -0.32
CA VAL A 72 -19.49 -6.99 -0.30
C VAL A 72 -19.71 -8.09 -1.34
N GLY A 73 -18.66 -8.45 -2.10
CA GLY A 73 -18.65 -9.51 -3.09
C GLY A 73 -19.45 -9.21 -4.36
N ILE A 74 -19.60 -7.94 -4.73
CA ILE A 74 -20.33 -7.53 -5.94
C ILE A 74 -19.41 -7.58 -7.17
N ASP A 75 -18.27 -6.89 -7.10
CA ASP A 75 -17.27 -6.85 -8.16
C ASP A 75 -15.89 -6.63 -7.53
N CYS A 76 -14.97 -7.55 -7.80
CA CYS A 76 -13.59 -7.51 -7.32
C CYS A 76 -12.56 -7.29 -8.42
N ASN A 77 -12.96 -7.26 -9.71
CA ASN A 77 -12.02 -7.21 -10.82
C ASN A 77 -11.26 -5.88 -10.83
N GLN A 78 -11.98 -4.76 -10.74
CA GLN A 78 -11.36 -3.44 -10.67
C GLN A 78 -10.50 -3.29 -9.42
N PHE A 79 -10.95 -3.83 -8.29
CA PHE A 79 -10.19 -3.76 -7.04
C PHE A 79 -8.91 -4.60 -7.13
N TYR A 80 -8.97 -5.81 -7.69
CA TYR A 80 -7.79 -6.65 -7.92
C TYR A 80 -6.78 -5.95 -8.83
N TYR A 81 -7.26 -5.34 -9.93
CA TYR A 81 -6.40 -4.57 -10.82
C TYR A 81 -5.67 -3.44 -10.09
N LEU A 82 -6.39 -2.61 -9.33
CA LEU A 82 -5.79 -1.49 -8.61
C LEU A 82 -4.86 -1.99 -7.48
N HIS A 83 -5.35 -2.86 -6.60
CA HIS A 83 -4.67 -3.30 -5.38
C HIS A 83 -3.50 -4.27 -5.61
N VAL A 84 -3.53 -5.06 -6.68
CA VAL A 84 -2.48 -6.06 -6.95
C VAL A 84 -1.67 -5.65 -8.18
N ILE A 85 -2.32 -5.58 -9.34
CA ILE A 85 -1.62 -5.44 -10.62
C ILE A 85 -0.95 -4.07 -10.73
N GLN A 86 -1.69 -2.99 -10.50
CA GLN A 86 -1.18 -1.62 -10.63
C GLN A 86 -0.13 -1.31 -9.57
N ARG A 87 -0.35 -1.72 -8.31
CA ARG A 87 0.66 -1.55 -7.24
C ARG A 87 1.96 -2.27 -7.58
N ASN A 88 1.89 -3.49 -8.09
CA ASN A 88 3.09 -4.22 -8.51
C ASN A 88 3.77 -3.54 -9.71
N GLU A 89 3.01 -3.05 -10.68
CA GLU A 89 3.53 -2.30 -11.82
C GLU A 89 4.29 -1.04 -11.37
N TRP A 90 3.66 -0.22 -10.53
CA TRP A 90 4.26 1.01 -10.01
C TRP A 90 5.47 0.75 -9.10
N ASN A 91 5.58 -0.43 -8.50
CA ASN A 91 6.72 -0.83 -7.68
C ASN A 91 7.86 -1.48 -8.48
N LYS A 92 7.71 -1.79 -9.78
CA LYS A 92 8.76 -2.49 -10.56
C LYS A 92 10.11 -1.76 -10.55
N GLU A 93 10.07 -0.42 -10.53
CA GLU A 93 11.28 0.40 -10.53
C GLU A 93 11.98 0.48 -9.18
N ALA A 94 11.33 0.01 -8.11
CA ALA A 94 11.89 -0.02 -6.77
C ALA A 94 13.25 -0.69 -6.75
N GLU A 95 13.38 -1.88 -7.38
CA GLU A 95 14.62 -2.67 -7.31
C GLU A 95 15.80 -1.94 -7.95
N LYS A 96 15.55 -1.30 -9.10
CA LYS A 96 16.54 -0.50 -9.81
C LYS A 96 16.93 0.71 -8.97
N SER A 97 15.94 1.49 -8.50
CA SER A 97 16.16 2.66 -7.67
C SER A 97 16.90 2.34 -6.37
N PHE A 98 16.62 1.19 -5.74
CA PHE A 98 17.30 0.76 -4.52
C PHE A 98 18.77 0.43 -4.71
N LYS A 99 19.12 -0.17 -5.85
CA LYS A 99 20.51 -0.47 -6.21
C LYS A 99 21.28 0.78 -6.59
N GLU A 100 20.67 1.66 -7.39
CA GLU A 100 21.31 2.87 -7.91
C GLU A 100 21.41 3.99 -6.86
N ASN A 101 20.37 4.16 -6.04
CA ASN A 101 20.21 5.30 -5.14
C ASN A 101 19.93 4.87 -3.70
N ARG A 102 20.71 3.92 -3.17
CA ARG A 102 20.47 3.30 -1.85
C ARG A 102 20.28 4.29 -0.69
N ASN A 103 20.92 5.45 -0.75
CA ASN A 103 20.83 6.51 0.26
C ASN A 103 19.45 7.17 0.34
N ASP A 104 18.62 7.04 -0.69
CA ASP A 104 17.24 7.53 -0.71
C ASP A 104 16.26 6.55 -0.05
N TRP A 105 16.75 5.42 0.47
CA TRP A 105 15.93 4.37 1.05
C TRP A 105 16.15 4.23 2.55
N ILE A 106 15.04 4.27 3.29
CA ILE A 106 15.02 4.27 4.74
C ILE A 106 14.73 2.85 5.22
N LEU A 107 15.61 2.31 6.08
CA LEU A 107 15.34 1.07 6.81
C LEU A 107 14.21 1.31 7.80
N MET A 108 13.15 0.52 7.71
CA MET A 108 12.00 0.62 8.62
C MET A 108 12.23 -0.20 9.90
N LYS A 109 11.54 0.17 10.97
CA LYS A 109 11.61 -0.58 12.24
C LYS A 109 10.89 -1.92 12.12
N ASP A 110 11.28 -2.88 12.95
CA ASP A 110 10.64 -4.21 13.00
C ASP A 110 9.10 -4.13 13.18
N SER A 111 8.59 -3.15 13.93
CA SER A 111 7.15 -2.93 14.11
C SER A 111 6.39 -2.58 12.83
N GLU A 112 7.08 -1.99 11.84
CA GLU A 112 6.53 -1.58 10.54
C GLU A 112 6.76 -2.65 9.45
N ASN A 113 7.47 -3.73 9.80
CA ASN A 113 7.96 -4.78 8.90
C ASN A 113 7.34 -6.15 9.21
N ILE A 114 6.60 -6.29 10.32
CA ILE A 114 6.07 -7.56 10.81
C ILE A 114 5.22 -8.34 9.80
N PHE A 115 4.48 -7.64 8.92
CA PHE A 115 3.65 -8.24 7.88
C PHE A 115 4.43 -8.85 6.72
N HIS A 116 5.74 -8.64 6.66
CA HIS A 116 6.62 -9.22 5.65
C HIS A 116 7.45 -10.38 6.21
N ASN A 117 7.03 -10.98 7.33
CA ASN A 117 7.80 -12.01 8.04
C ASN A 117 6.99 -13.27 8.36
N PHE A 118 6.01 -13.58 7.53
CA PHE A 118 5.24 -14.81 7.66
C PHE A 118 6.07 -16.02 7.21
N ASN A 119 5.99 -17.09 8.00
CA ASN A 119 6.43 -18.43 7.58
C ASN A 119 5.36 -19.11 6.72
N ASN A 120 5.61 -20.35 6.29
CA ASN A 120 4.70 -21.18 5.49
C ASN A 120 3.38 -21.57 6.19
N GLN A 121 3.20 -21.21 7.47
CA GLN A 121 1.95 -21.37 8.20
C GLN A 121 1.20 -20.04 8.36
N GLY A 122 1.72 -18.96 7.77
CA GLY A 122 1.19 -17.62 7.93
C GLY A 122 1.34 -17.09 9.37
N ILE A 123 2.41 -17.46 10.05
CA ILE A 123 2.74 -16.95 11.39
C ILE A 123 3.98 -16.05 11.28
N PRO A 124 3.95 -14.79 11.77
CA PRO A 124 5.14 -13.97 11.81
C PRO A 124 6.21 -14.59 12.70
N GLU A 125 7.38 -14.89 12.15
CA GLU A 125 8.43 -15.61 12.85
C GLU A 125 9.69 -14.77 13.03
N LYS A 126 10.29 -14.87 14.22
CA LYS A 126 11.59 -14.28 14.53
C LYS A 126 12.67 -15.35 14.50
N MET A 127 13.85 -14.94 14.06
CA MET A 127 15.07 -15.74 14.16
C MET A 127 15.45 -15.96 15.64
N PRO A 128 16.32 -16.95 15.98
CA PRO A 128 16.72 -17.23 17.36
C PRO A 128 17.31 -16.04 18.13
N ASN A 129 17.89 -15.07 17.42
CA ASN A 129 18.41 -13.82 18.00
C ASN A 129 17.33 -12.77 18.30
N GLY A 130 16.04 -13.09 18.07
CA GLY A 130 14.90 -12.21 18.30
C GLY A 130 14.60 -11.20 17.16
N SER A 131 15.38 -11.24 16.08
CA SER A 131 15.24 -10.36 14.90
C SER A 131 14.30 -10.97 13.87
N TYR A 132 13.62 -10.12 13.10
CA TYR A 132 12.97 -10.57 11.86
C TYR A 132 13.99 -10.84 10.75
N ARG A 133 13.76 -11.93 9.99
CA ARG A 133 14.59 -12.34 8.85
C ARG A 133 14.54 -11.33 7.72
N TYR A 134 13.36 -10.87 7.37
CA TYR A 134 13.18 -9.92 6.29
C TYR A 134 13.30 -8.49 6.81
N LYS A 135 13.82 -7.57 6.00
CA LYS A 135 13.98 -6.15 6.34
C LYS A 135 13.32 -5.26 5.31
N LYS A 136 12.43 -4.39 5.78
CA LYS A 136 11.69 -3.44 4.96
C LYS A 136 12.46 -2.14 4.75
N PHE A 137 12.50 -1.72 3.50
CA PHE A 137 12.97 -0.41 3.07
C PHE A 137 11.84 0.34 2.39
N VAL A 138 11.70 1.61 2.73
CA VAL A 138 10.76 2.52 2.05
C VAL A 138 11.56 3.68 1.48
N HIS A 139 11.30 4.01 0.21
CA HIS A 139 11.94 5.15 -0.44
C HIS A 139 11.55 6.46 0.26
N ASN A 140 12.39 7.50 0.20
CA ASN A 140 12.19 8.77 0.92
C ASN A 140 10.90 9.51 0.53
N ASN A 141 10.37 9.28 -0.67
CA ASN A 141 9.08 9.78 -1.13
C ASN A 141 7.89 9.04 -0.50
N GLY A 142 8.12 7.90 0.16
CA GLY A 142 7.13 7.12 0.88
C GLY A 142 6.39 6.07 0.05
N GLN A 143 6.63 5.98 -1.27
CA GLN A 143 5.74 5.23 -2.16
C GLN A 143 6.28 3.89 -2.64
N MET A 144 7.60 3.72 -2.72
CA MET A 144 8.19 2.44 -3.12
C MET A 144 8.66 1.67 -1.91
N GLU A 145 8.53 0.35 -1.99
CA GLU A 145 8.89 -0.56 -0.92
C GLU A 145 9.70 -1.75 -1.44
N ILE A 146 10.74 -2.11 -0.69
CA ILE A 146 11.51 -3.33 -0.92
C ILE A 146 11.69 -4.08 0.38
N ILE A 147 11.59 -5.39 0.27
CA ILE A 147 11.89 -6.32 1.35
C ILE A 147 13.16 -7.09 0.98
N ILE A 148 14.12 -7.09 1.90
CA ILE A 148 15.39 -7.79 1.78
C ILE A 148 15.42 -9.02 2.68
N ASP A 149 15.80 -10.16 2.12
CA ASP A 149 16.09 -11.40 2.82
C ASP A 149 17.49 -11.38 3.44
N THR A 150 17.55 -11.25 4.76
CA THR A 150 18.81 -11.38 5.51
C THR A 150 19.02 -12.82 5.95
N LYS A 151 20.28 -13.27 6.04
CA LYS A 151 20.57 -14.67 6.42
C LYS A 151 20.14 -15.00 7.86
N ASP A 152 20.34 -14.07 8.78
CA ASP A 152 20.24 -14.28 10.23
C ASP A 152 19.40 -13.20 10.94
N GLY A 153 18.73 -12.32 10.19
CA GLY A 153 18.00 -11.18 10.75
C GLY A 153 18.85 -9.94 10.99
N ILE A 154 20.16 -10.01 10.71
CA ILE A 154 21.10 -8.89 10.80
C ILE A 154 21.46 -8.46 9.37
N LEU A 155 21.27 -7.18 9.07
CA LEU A 155 21.52 -6.65 7.74
C LEU A 155 23.03 -6.60 7.48
N SER A 156 23.49 -7.32 6.45
CA SER A 156 24.86 -7.26 5.95
C SER A 156 24.93 -6.64 4.56
N THR A 157 26.13 -6.27 4.10
CA THR A 157 26.35 -5.71 2.77
C THR A 157 25.93 -6.66 1.64
N ASP A 158 26.03 -7.97 1.86
CA ASP A 158 25.74 -8.99 0.85
C ASP A 158 24.23 -9.19 0.66
N ASP A 159 23.42 -8.77 1.63
CA ASP A 159 21.97 -9.01 1.60
C ASP A 159 21.24 -8.08 0.62
N TYR A 160 21.81 -6.92 0.24
CA TYR A 160 21.10 -5.93 -0.59
C TYR A 160 20.66 -6.42 -1.98
N ASN A 161 21.17 -7.57 -2.43
CA ASN A 161 20.75 -8.19 -3.69
C ASN A 161 19.66 -9.27 -3.51
N ARG A 162 19.30 -9.61 -2.27
CA ARG A 162 18.37 -10.70 -1.92
C ARG A 162 16.95 -10.15 -1.73
N ILE A 163 16.39 -9.62 -2.81
CA ILE A 163 15.04 -9.03 -2.80
C ILE A 163 14.00 -10.15 -2.73
N VAL A 164 13.06 -10.03 -1.79
CA VAL A 164 11.93 -10.93 -1.64
C VAL A 164 10.89 -10.63 -2.70
N ARG A 165 10.52 -11.66 -3.48
CA ARG A 165 9.52 -11.57 -4.55
C ARG A 165 8.32 -12.49 -4.35
N ASP A 166 8.37 -13.32 -3.33
CA ASP A 166 7.23 -14.11 -2.89
C ASP A 166 6.11 -13.17 -2.42
N PRO A 167 4.89 -13.24 -2.99
CA PRO A 167 3.80 -12.30 -2.69
C PRO A 167 3.45 -12.22 -1.21
N THR A 168 3.57 -13.31 -0.46
CA THR A 168 3.28 -13.34 0.98
C THR A 168 4.10 -12.31 1.76
N ASN A 169 5.37 -12.13 1.38
CA ASN A 169 6.33 -11.31 2.12
C ASN A 169 6.94 -10.16 1.28
N ALA A 170 6.64 -10.06 -0.01
CA ALA A 170 7.20 -9.05 -0.89
C ALA A 170 6.77 -7.62 -0.52
N GLY A 171 7.57 -6.65 -0.95
CA GLY A 171 7.23 -5.23 -0.88
C GLY A 171 6.33 -4.85 -2.04
N THR A 172 5.43 -3.91 -1.81
CA THR A 172 4.47 -3.40 -2.82
C THR A 172 4.47 -1.88 -2.81
N TYR A 173 3.92 -1.26 -3.86
CA TYR A 173 3.78 0.19 -3.87
C TYR A 173 2.87 0.66 -2.73
N ASN A 174 3.31 1.65 -1.99
CA ASN A 174 2.50 2.36 -1.00
C ASN A 174 1.89 3.57 -1.70
N TYR A 175 0.57 3.61 -1.81
CA TYR A 175 -0.09 4.82 -2.29
C TYR A 175 0.25 5.96 -1.34
N TYR A 176 -0.01 5.77 -0.05
CA TYR A 176 0.20 6.76 0.98
C TYR A 176 1.39 6.37 1.86
N GLY A 177 2.38 7.24 1.95
CA GLY A 177 3.55 6.99 2.78
C GLY A 177 3.20 7.00 4.28
N PRO A 178 3.68 6.02 5.07
CA PRO A 178 3.27 5.83 6.47
C PRO A 178 3.61 7.00 7.40
N LYS A 179 4.64 7.78 7.06
CA LYS A 179 5.07 8.96 7.85
C LYS A 179 4.39 10.26 7.39
N GLN A 180 4.00 10.31 6.11
CA GLN A 180 3.43 11.47 5.45
C GLN A 180 1.92 11.54 5.71
N ASP A 181 1.24 10.39 5.58
CA ASP A 181 -0.19 10.25 5.83
C ASP A 181 -0.51 8.84 6.34
N GLY A 182 -0.40 8.66 7.66
CA GLY A 182 -0.66 7.37 8.29
C GLY A 182 -2.12 6.90 8.18
N LEU A 183 -3.09 7.82 8.10
CA LEU A 183 -4.50 7.46 7.93
C LEU A 183 -4.80 7.01 6.51
N GLY A 184 -4.27 7.73 5.52
CA GLY A 184 -4.30 7.29 4.12
C GLY A 184 -3.60 5.93 3.96
N HIS A 185 -2.40 5.78 4.51
CA HIS A 185 -1.66 4.52 4.45
C HIS A 185 -2.46 3.35 5.03
N LYS A 186 -3.09 3.57 6.19
CA LYS A 186 -3.97 2.57 6.77
C LYS A 186 -5.11 2.20 5.81
N ARG A 187 -5.80 3.20 5.26
CA ARG A 187 -7.03 3.00 4.48
C ARG A 187 -6.77 2.37 3.10
N TYR A 188 -5.69 2.77 2.44
CA TYR A 188 -5.44 2.43 1.03
C TYR A 188 -4.39 1.34 0.85
N ASP A 189 -3.53 1.10 1.84
CA ASP A 189 -2.50 0.05 1.76
C ASP A 189 -2.76 -1.06 2.80
N VAL A 190 -2.90 -0.72 4.08
CA VAL A 190 -2.94 -1.72 5.17
C VAL A 190 -4.27 -2.47 5.25
N ASP A 191 -5.40 -1.77 5.24
CA ASP A 191 -6.72 -2.41 5.34
C ASP A 191 -7.01 -3.31 4.12
N PRO A 192 -6.79 -2.86 2.88
CA PRO A 192 -6.84 -3.70 1.68
C PRO A 192 -5.95 -4.94 1.76
N TYR A 193 -4.69 -4.78 2.20
CA TYR A 193 -3.79 -5.91 2.42
C TYR A 193 -4.31 -6.85 3.50
N ILE A 194 -4.86 -6.36 4.61
CA ILE A 194 -5.41 -7.21 5.66
C ILE A 194 -6.61 -8.00 5.16
N ASP A 195 -7.50 -7.36 4.40
CA ASP A 195 -8.71 -8.00 3.89
C ASP A 195 -8.37 -9.03 2.79
N PHE A 196 -7.49 -8.69 1.85
CA PHE A 196 -7.32 -9.47 0.61
C PHE A 196 -5.91 -10.00 0.34
N GLY A 197 -4.86 -9.35 0.84
CA GLY A 197 -3.48 -9.83 0.75
C GLY A 197 -2.76 -9.20 -0.42
N ASN A 198 -1.69 -9.83 -0.92
CA ASN A 198 -0.93 -9.37 -2.08
C ASN A 198 -1.32 -10.05 -3.40
N GLY A 199 -2.40 -10.84 -3.41
CA GLY A 199 -2.92 -11.51 -4.60
C GLY A 199 -2.31 -12.90 -4.83
N LEU A 200 -2.11 -13.26 -6.11
CA LEU A 200 -1.77 -14.61 -6.52
C LEU A 200 -0.46 -15.08 -5.88
N GLY A 201 -0.51 -16.18 -5.15
CA GLY A 201 0.65 -16.76 -4.46
C GLY A 201 0.86 -16.26 -3.02
N ASP A 202 0.01 -15.38 -2.50
CA ASP A 202 -0.01 -15.07 -1.07
C ASP A 202 -0.61 -16.24 -0.28
N GLU A 203 0.22 -16.89 0.54
CA GLU A 203 -0.18 -18.05 1.33
C GLU A 203 -0.92 -17.67 2.64
N THR A 204 -1.04 -16.37 2.95
CA THR A 204 -1.70 -15.88 4.16
C THR A 204 -3.17 -15.59 3.96
N GLY A 205 -4.01 -16.06 4.90
CA GLY A 205 -5.41 -15.67 4.97
C GLY A 205 -5.65 -14.44 5.86
N LEU A 206 -6.86 -13.89 5.77
CA LEU A 206 -7.36 -12.84 6.67
C LEU A 206 -7.14 -13.15 8.15
N GLY A 207 -7.29 -14.42 8.55
CA GLY A 207 -7.06 -14.87 9.92
C GLY A 207 -5.61 -14.66 10.37
N ASN A 208 -4.65 -15.02 9.52
CA ASN A 208 -3.23 -14.80 9.75
C ASN A 208 -2.96 -13.31 9.93
N ARG A 209 -3.36 -12.51 8.95
CA ARG A 209 -3.10 -11.05 8.90
C ARG A 209 -3.73 -10.29 10.06
N ARG A 210 -4.99 -10.58 10.42
CA ARG A 210 -5.66 -9.91 11.56
C ARG A 210 -5.16 -10.34 12.93
N SER A 211 -4.51 -11.50 13.04
CA SER A 211 -3.95 -11.98 14.31
C SER A 211 -2.66 -11.24 14.71
N VAL A 212 -2.02 -10.56 13.75
CA VAL A 212 -0.76 -9.85 13.97
C VAL A 212 -1.01 -8.53 14.72
N PRO A 213 -0.43 -8.34 15.91
CA PRO A 213 -0.56 -7.10 16.65
C PRO A 213 0.38 -6.05 16.05
N ALA A 214 -0.07 -5.33 15.01
CA ALA A 214 0.70 -4.20 14.49
C ALA A 214 0.49 -2.94 15.35
N ILE A 215 1.56 -2.17 15.54
CA ILE A 215 1.47 -0.82 16.07
C ILE A 215 1.53 0.11 14.88
N LEU A 216 0.36 0.51 14.40
CA LEU A 216 0.26 1.69 13.54
C LEU A 216 0.49 2.90 14.45
N HIS A 217 1.54 3.69 14.19
CA HIS A 217 1.75 4.98 14.86
C HIS A 217 0.72 5.99 14.34
N LEU A 218 -0.54 5.73 14.67
CA LEU A 218 -1.65 6.65 14.51
C LEU A 218 -1.74 7.41 15.83
N ASN A 219 -1.97 8.72 15.79
CA ASN A 219 -2.29 9.53 16.97
C ASN A 219 -3.60 9.08 17.68
N SER A 220 -4.14 7.91 17.35
CA SER A 220 -5.43 7.38 17.79
C SER A 220 -5.44 5.84 17.85
N GLY A 221 -4.56 5.24 18.66
CA GLY A 221 -4.75 3.88 19.21
C GLY A 221 -4.61 2.69 18.23
N LYS A 222 -4.75 1.47 18.77
CA LYS A 222 -4.66 0.20 18.03
C LYS A 222 -5.90 0.03 17.13
N ILE A 223 -5.75 0.25 15.82
CA ILE A 223 -6.87 0.17 14.86
C ILE A 223 -6.76 -1.08 13.99
N PHE A 224 -7.12 -2.24 14.54
CA PHE A 224 -7.48 -3.38 13.71
C PHE A 224 -8.91 -3.81 14.00
N GLY A 225 -9.68 -3.94 12.92
CA GLY A 225 -11.05 -4.41 12.94
C GLY A 225 -11.10 -5.77 13.62
N LYS A 226 -11.67 -5.79 14.83
CA LYS A 226 -11.89 -7.03 15.56
C LYS A 226 -12.61 -7.99 14.64
N LEU A 227 -12.01 -9.14 14.37
CA LEU A 227 -12.79 -10.30 13.97
C LEU A 227 -13.92 -10.45 14.99
N PRO A 228 -15.10 -10.94 14.58
CA PRO A 228 -16.11 -11.34 15.53
C PRO A 228 -15.46 -12.19 16.65
N MET A 229 -15.42 -11.65 17.87
CA MET A 229 -14.76 -12.32 18.99
C MET A 229 -15.47 -13.65 19.26
N PRO A 230 -14.73 -14.71 19.67
CA PRO A 230 -15.35 -15.93 20.18
C PRO A 230 -16.35 -15.56 21.29
N THR A 231 -17.59 -16.02 21.15
CA THR A 231 -18.68 -15.67 22.06
C THR A 231 -19.68 -16.81 22.15
N ASN A 232 -20.23 -17.02 23.34
CA ASN A 232 -21.29 -18.00 23.56
C ASN A 232 -22.69 -17.34 23.52
N ASN A 233 -22.76 -16.03 23.26
CA ASN A 233 -24.04 -15.32 23.18
C ASN A 233 -24.75 -15.64 21.84
N PRO A 234 -25.98 -16.20 21.84
CA PRO A 234 -26.68 -16.61 20.61
C PRO A 234 -26.92 -15.48 19.60
N LYS A 235 -27.22 -14.26 20.05
CA LYS A 235 -27.43 -13.10 19.15
C LYS A 235 -26.11 -12.72 18.47
N THR A 236 -25.03 -12.71 19.24
CA THR A 236 -23.70 -12.39 18.72
C THR A 236 -23.17 -13.50 17.82
N LEU A 237 -23.43 -14.78 18.12
CA LEU A 237 -23.14 -15.91 17.24
C LEU A 237 -23.83 -15.79 15.88
N ARG A 238 -25.12 -15.43 15.87
CA ARG A 238 -25.87 -15.21 14.61
C ARG A 238 -25.29 -14.04 13.81
N ALA A 239 -24.97 -12.92 14.47
CA ALA A 239 -24.33 -11.78 13.83
C ALA A 239 -22.94 -12.16 13.26
N ASN A 240 -22.12 -12.88 14.04
CA ASN A 240 -20.81 -13.38 13.63
C ASN A 240 -20.92 -14.29 12.40
N ARG A 241 -21.93 -15.17 12.34
CA ARG A 241 -22.16 -16.05 11.19
C ARG A 241 -22.44 -15.26 9.91
N VAL A 242 -23.29 -14.22 10.00
CA VAL A 242 -23.59 -13.34 8.85
C VAL A 242 -22.34 -12.59 8.40
N ILE A 243 -21.54 -12.08 9.34
CA ILE A 243 -20.28 -11.39 9.04
C ILE A 243 -19.29 -12.34 8.35
N ASN A 244 -19.09 -13.53 8.90
CA ASN A 244 -18.19 -14.53 8.32
C ASN A 244 -18.63 -14.98 6.93
N GLN A 245 -19.94 -15.08 6.69
CA GLN A 245 -20.47 -15.40 5.37
C GLN A 245 -20.18 -14.27 4.36
N LYS A 246 -20.34 -13.01 4.75
CA LYS A 246 -19.99 -11.85 3.90
C LYS A 246 -18.49 -11.83 3.57
N ILE A 247 -17.64 -12.06 4.57
CA ILE A 247 -16.18 -12.16 4.38
C ILE A 247 -15.85 -13.26 3.38
N LYS A 248 -16.46 -14.44 3.54
CA LYS A 248 -16.25 -15.55 2.61
C LYS A 248 -16.64 -15.18 1.18
N ILE A 249 -17.82 -14.59 0.98
CA ILE A 249 -18.28 -14.19 -0.36
C ILE A 249 -17.31 -13.18 -0.99
N ALA A 250 -16.86 -12.18 -0.23
CA ALA A 250 -15.88 -11.20 -0.71
C ALA A 250 -14.55 -11.85 -1.12
N HIS A 251 -14.05 -12.80 -0.34
CA HIS A 251 -12.82 -13.52 -0.67
C HIS A 251 -12.99 -14.43 -1.88
N ASP A 252 -14.10 -15.17 -1.96
CA ASP A 252 -14.37 -16.04 -3.10
C ASP A 252 -14.42 -15.21 -4.39
N ALA A 253 -15.07 -14.04 -4.37
CA ALA A 253 -15.10 -13.09 -5.49
C ALA A 253 -13.71 -12.51 -5.82
N PHE A 254 -12.90 -12.19 -4.81
CA PHE A 254 -11.52 -11.72 -5.01
C PHE A 254 -10.64 -12.79 -5.66
N ASN A 255 -10.74 -14.05 -5.21
CA ASN A 255 -10.02 -15.18 -5.78
C ASN A 255 -10.48 -15.52 -7.20
N GLU A 256 -11.73 -15.24 -7.54
CA GLU A 256 -12.23 -15.36 -8.91
C GLU A 256 -11.65 -14.26 -9.80
N ALA A 257 -11.67 -13.01 -9.33
CA ALA A 257 -11.04 -11.88 -10.00
C ALA A 257 -9.56 -12.15 -10.27
N GLU A 258 -8.83 -12.66 -9.27
CA GLU A 258 -7.43 -13.07 -9.40
C GLU A 258 -7.20 -13.98 -10.61
N LYS A 259 -7.96 -15.08 -10.71
CA LYS A 259 -7.82 -16.03 -11.82
C LYS A 259 -8.14 -15.40 -13.17
N LEU A 260 -9.15 -14.53 -13.22
CA LEU A 260 -9.57 -13.84 -14.44
C LEU A 260 -8.53 -12.82 -14.91
N CYS A 261 -8.01 -12.00 -14.00
CA CYS A 261 -7.06 -10.94 -14.30
C CYS A 261 -5.68 -11.50 -14.65
N GLU A 262 -5.25 -12.57 -13.99
CA GLU A 262 -3.95 -13.21 -14.26
C GLU A 262 -3.98 -14.00 -15.58
N ALA A 263 -5.14 -14.51 -16.00
CA ALA A 263 -5.31 -15.12 -17.32
C ALA A 263 -5.27 -14.09 -18.45
N ASN A 264 -5.85 -12.90 -18.24
CA ASN A 264 -5.73 -11.75 -19.15
C ASN A 264 -6.01 -10.45 -18.40
N LYS A 265 -5.00 -9.59 -18.27
CA LYS A 265 -5.09 -8.33 -17.52
C LYS A 265 -6.15 -7.38 -18.07
N ASP A 266 -6.40 -7.42 -19.37
CA ASP A 266 -7.41 -6.57 -20.03
C ASP A 266 -8.84 -6.93 -19.60
N ASN A 267 -9.06 -8.12 -19.02
CA ASN A 267 -10.36 -8.49 -18.46
C ASN A 267 -10.72 -7.70 -17.20
N CYS A 268 -9.73 -7.05 -16.58
CA CYS A 268 -9.89 -6.36 -15.29
C CYS A 268 -9.68 -4.86 -15.36
N ASN A 269 -9.11 -4.34 -16.45
CA ASN A 269 -9.03 -2.91 -16.68
C ASN A 269 -10.40 -2.43 -17.21
N TYR A 270 -11.16 -1.69 -16.39
CA TYR A 270 -12.44 -1.08 -16.81
C TYR A 270 -12.27 0.18 -17.68
N GLU A 271 -11.09 0.41 -18.27
CA GLU A 271 -10.94 1.38 -19.37
C GLU A 271 -11.58 0.82 -20.65
N LYS A 272 -12.92 0.86 -20.71
CA LYS A 272 -13.71 0.78 -21.95
C LYS A 272 -14.37 2.13 -22.25
#